data_AF-A0A9R1WYU2-F1
#
_entry.id   AF-A0A9R1WYU2-F1
#
_cell.length_a   1.000
_cell.length_b   1.000
_cell.length_c   1.000
_cell.angle_alpha   90.00
_cell.angle_beta   90.00
_cell.angle_gamma   90.00
#
_symmetry.space_group_name_H-M   'P 1'
#
loop_
_entity.id
_entity.type
_entity.pdbx_description
1 polymer ?
#
loop_
_entity_poly.entity_id
_entity_poly.type
_entity_poly.pdbx_seq_one_letter_code
_entity_poly.pdbx_strand_id
1 'polypeptide(L)'
;MAGNRSGASRALVKYRLKIFNGQFEELHQRQSQWTVPEIKLRESIRLAVVKVFYRALVANGKNPIKYIRDGVSESQFNQVLNIELDQIIEANKFLDEKWNPKFLVIIAQKNHHTKFFQQGFPDNFQPGTMIDNKIQFPKR
;
A
#
# COMPACT_ATOMS: atom_id res chain seq x y z
N MET A 1 14.10 30.74 32.42
CA MET A 1 14.95 29.68 31.83
C MET A 1 14.02 28.68 31.13
N ALA A 2 13.96 28.69 29.79
CA ALA A 2 13.08 27.79 29.04
C ALA A 2 13.94 26.79 28.25
N GLY A 3 13.71 25.50 28.51
CA GLY A 3 14.50 24.38 28.01
C GLY A 3 14.47 24.24 26.49
N ASN A 4 15.66 24.10 25.91
CA ASN A 4 15.89 23.84 24.51
C ASN A 4 15.53 22.37 24.22
N ARG A 5 14.35 22.12 23.64
CA ARG A 5 14.00 20.80 23.11
C ARG A 5 14.73 20.63 21.77
N SER A 6 15.84 19.88 21.80
CA SER A 6 16.62 19.48 20.63
C SER A 6 15.83 18.52 19.74
N GLY A 7 14.89 19.05 18.96
CA GLY A 7 14.23 18.31 17.89
C GLY A 7 15.17 18.16 16.69
N ALA A 8 15.29 16.96 16.13
CA ALA A 8 16.04 16.73 14.90
C ALA A 8 15.55 17.70 13.80
N SER A 9 16.49 18.31 13.06
CA SER A 9 16.12 19.28 12.02
C SER A 9 15.26 18.61 10.95
N ARG A 10 14.26 19.32 10.42
CA ARG A 10 13.37 18.80 9.36
C ARG A 10 14.16 18.26 8.16
N ALA A 11 15.30 18.86 7.84
CA ALA A 11 16.20 18.41 6.78
C ALA A 11 16.82 17.04 7.09
N LEU A 12 17.27 16.84 8.33
CA LEU A 12 17.82 15.56 8.79
C LEU A 12 16.77 14.44 8.79
N VAL A 13 15.53 14.74 9.21
CA VAL A 13 14.42 13.77 9.18
C VAL A 13 14.07 13.39 7.73
N LYS A 14 13.95 14.37 6.83
CA LYS A 14 13.71 14.09 5.40
C LYS A 14 14.82 13.25 4.78
N TYR A 15 16.08 13.55 5.09
CA TYR A 15 17.23 12.81 4.58
C TYR A 15 17.21 11.35 5.06
N ARG A 16 16.98 11.13 6.35
CA ARG A 16 16.86 9.78 6.94
C ARG A 16 15.69 9.00 6.34
N LEU A 17 14.54 9.63 6.17
CA LEU A 17 13.38 9.00 5.54
C LEU A 17 13.66 8.63 4.08
N LYS A 18 14.40 9.47 3.34
CA LYS A 18 14.81 9.17 1.97
C LYS A 18 15.76 7.97 1.90
N ILE A 19 16.75 7.89 2.80
CA ILE A 19 17.64 6.72 2.88
C ILE A 19 16.84 5.46 3.23
N PHE A 20 15.99 5.54 4.25
CA PHE A 20 15.15 4.41 4.67
C PHE A 20 14.27 3.91 3.51
N ASN A 21 13.58 4.82 2.81
CA ASN A 21 12.76 4.45 1.66
C ASN A 21 13.61 3.84 0.54
N GLY A 22 14.81 4.37 0.28
CA GLY A 22 15.73 3.81 -0.70
C GLY A 22 16.16 2.38 -0.36
N GLN A 23 16.52 2.14 0.90
CA GLN A 23 16.88 0.79 1.39
C GLN A 23 15.69 -0.17 1.35
N PHE A 24 14.50 0.30 1.68
CA PHE A 24 13.27 -0.48 1.58
C PHE A 24 12.98 -0.88 0.14
N GLU A 25 13.14 0.04 -0.81
CA GLU A 25 12.93 -0.28 -2.23
C GLU A 25 14.00 -1.20 -2.81
N GLU A 26 15.26 -1.06 -2.39
CA GLU A 26 16.31 -2.02 -2.76
C GLU A 26 15.98 -3.43 -2.25
N LEU A 27 15.56 -3.53 -0.97
CA LEU A 27 15.15 -4.80 -0.38
C LEU A 27 13.97 -5.40 -1.14
N HIS A 28 12.94 -4.59 -1.42
CA HIS A 28 11.75 -5.01 -2.15
C HIS A 28 12.10 -5.50 -3.55
N GLN A 29 12.93 -4.77 -4.30
CA GLN A 29 13.38 -5.21 -5.62
C GLN A 29 14.10 -6.55 -5.55
N ARG A 30 15.04 -6.72 -4.61
CA ARG A 30 15.77 -7.99 -4.43
C ARG A 30 14.81 -9.14 -4.10
N GLN A 31 13.88 -8.91 -3.18
CA GLN A 31 12.91 -9.92 -2.76
C GLN A 31 11.90 -10.26 -3.87
N SER A 32 11.52 -9.30 -4.70
CA SER A 32 10.57 -9.53 -5.80
C SER A 32 11.11 -10.50 -6.87
N GLN A 33 12.44 -10.65 -6.96
CA GLN A 33 13.10 -11.58 -7.87
C GLN A 33 13.37 -12.96 -7.26
N TRP A 34 13.14 -13.14 -5.96
CA TRP A 34 13.39 -14.41 -5.30
C TRP A 34 12.31 -15.41 -5.67
N THR A 35 12.74 -16.53 -6.26
CA THR A 35 11.88 -17.68 -6.51
C THR A 35 12.32 -18.82 -5.60
N VAL A 36 11.37 -19.44 -4.92
CA VAL A 36 11.62 -20.64 -4.10
C VAL A 36 11.41 -21.84 -5.02
N PRO A 37 12.46 -22.56 -5.45
CA PRO A 37 12.32 -23.62 -6.46
C PRO A 37 11.53 -24.82 -5.95
N GLU A 38 11.68 -25.15 -4.67
CA GLU A 38 10.97 -26.25 -4.05
C GLU A 38 9.51 -25.89 -3.76
N ILE A 39 8.59 -26.66 -4.35
CA ILE A 39 7.14 -26.44 -4.26
C ILE A 39 6.67 -26.50 -2.79
N LYS A 40 7.12 -27.50 -2.03
CA LYS A 40 6.70 -27.67 -0.62
C LYS A 40 7.14 -26.48 0.24
N LEU A 41 8.37 -26.00 0.06
CA LEU A 41 8.88 -24.84 0.78
C LEU A 41 8.18 -23.54 0.37
N ARG A 42 7.86 -23.39 -0.92
CA ARG A 42 7.09 -22.26 -1.42
C ARG A 42 5.71 -22.19 -0.78
N GLU A 43 5.00 -23.31 -0.74
CA GLU A 43 3.68 -23.40 -0.11
C GLU A 43 3.76 -23.17 1.42
N SER A 44 4.79 -23.68 2.09
CA SER A 44 4.95 -23.45 3.53
C SER A 44 5.21 -21.99 3.87
N ILE A 45 6.03 -21.29 3.08
CA ILE A 45 6.28 -19.86 3.22
C ILE A 45 5.02 -19.06 2.93
N ARG A 46 4.29 -19.39 1.84
CA ARG A 46 3.01 -18.77 1.50
C ARG A 46 2.03 -18.87 2.66
N LEU A 47 1.88 -20.07 3.22
CA LEU A 47 1.01 -20.32 4.38
C LEU A 47 1.46 -19.55 5.63
N ALA A 48 2.75 -19.44 5.88
CA ALA A 48 3.28 -18.68 7.02
C ALA A 48 2.94 -17.18 6.90
N VAL A 49 3.16 -16.59 5.71
CA VAL A 49 2.81 -15.19 5.42
C VAL A 49 1.31 -14.96 5.59
N VAL A 50 0.49 -15.85 5.02
CA VAL A 50 -0.98 -15.80 5.12
C VAL A 50 -1.46 -15.87 6.56
N LYS A 51 -0.88 -16.75 7.40
CA LYS A 51 -1.21 -16.85 8.84
C LYS A 51 -0.86 -15.58 9.62
N VAL A 52 0.29 -14.97 9.33
CA VAL A 52 0.67 -13.69 9.98
C VAL A 52 -0.32 -12.60 9.59
N PHE A 53 -0.69 -12.53 8.31
CA PHE A 53 -1.63 -11.55 7.80
C PHE A 53 -3.03 -11.74 8.40
N TYR A 54 -3.55 -12.97 8.41
CA TYR A 54 -4.83 -13.33 9.03
C TYR A 54 -4.90 -12.92 10.49
N ARG A 55 -3.86 -13.23 11.29
CA ARG A 55 -3.81 -12.85 12.70
C ARG A 55 -3.88 -11.33 12.87
N ALA A 56 -3.14 -10.58 12.07
CA ALA A 56 -3.19 -9.12 12.11
C ALA A 56 -4.56 -8.58 11.71
N LEU A 57 -5.22 -9.18 10.71
CA LEU A 57 -6.55 -8.76 10.26
C LEU A 57 -7.65 -9.06 11.27
N VAL A 58 -7.68 -10.28 11.80
CA VAL A 58 -8.67 -10.71 12.81
C VAL A 58 -8.49 -9.94 14.11
N ALA A 59 -7.25 -9.75 14.58
CA ALA A 59 -6.97 -8.97 15.80
C ALA A 59 -7.45 -7.52 15.70
N ASN A 60 -7.50 -6.95 14.49
CA ASN A 60 -7.97 -5.59 14.29
C ASN A 60 -9.51 -5.45 14.30
N GLY A 61 -10.27 -6.54 14.17
CA GLY A 61 -11.74 -6.56 14.27
C GLY A 61 -12.49 -5.64 13.29
N LYS A 62 -11.78 -5.03 12.33
CA LYS A 62 -12.30 -3.98 11.45
C LYS A 62 -12.71 -4.58 10.11
N ASN A 63 -14.03 -4.62 9.89
CA ASN A 63 -14.63 -4.86 8.59
C ASN A 63 -15.18 -3.54 8.02
N PRO A 64 -14.94 -3.20 6.74
CA PRO A 64 -14.17 -3.97 5.76
C PRO A 64 -12.65 -3.90 6.01
N ILE A 65 -11.95 -4.96 5.62
CA ILE A 65 -10.48 -5.04 5.58
C ILE A 65 -9.97 -4.10 4.48
N LYS A 66 -9.04 -3.22 4.82
CA LYS A 66 -8.47 -2.25 3.87
C LYS A 66 -7.23 -2.83 3.21
N TYR A 67 -7.27 -2.99 1.89
CA TYR A 67 -6.11 -3.37 1.08
C TYR A 67 -5.65 -2.15 0.28
N ILE A 68 -4.47 -1.61 0.60
CA ILE A 68 -3.89 -0.45 -0.09
C ILE A 68 -2.75 -0.93 -0.96
N ARG A 69 -2.89 -0.79 -2.28
CA ARG A 69 -1.87 -1.18 -3.26
C ARG A 69 -1.24 0.07 -3.87
N ASP A 70 0.08 0.22 -3.72
CA ASP A 70 0.86 1.31 -4.32
C ASP A 70 1.78 0.76 -5.44
N GLY A 71 2.15 1.56 -6.43
CA GLY A 71 3.15 1.19 -7.43
C GLY A 71 2.63 0.30 -8.57
N VAL A 72 1.37 0.48 -8.99
CA VAL A 72 0.79 -0.17 -10.17
C VAL A 72 0.33 0.88 -11.19
N SER A 73 0.41 0.55 -12.49
CA SER A 73 -0.18 1.37 -13.57
C SER A 73 -1.66 1.08 -13.75
N GLU A 74 -2.38 1.96 -14.45
CA GLU A 74 -3.81 1.80 -14.74
C GLU A 74 -4.13 0.47 -15.44
N SER A 75 -3.27 0.04 -16.37
CA SER A 75 -3.38 -1.26 -17.06
C SER A 75 -3.34 -2.47 -16.13
N GLN A 76 -2.78 -2.32 -14.91
CA GLN A 76 -2.65 -3.40 -13.93
C GLN A 76 -3.79 -3.40 -12.90
N PHE A 77 -4.72 -2.44 -12.93
CA PHE A 77 -5.80 -2.37 -11.94
C PHE A 77 -6.65 -3.64 -11.93
N ASN A 78 -6.97 -4.19 -13.11
CA ASN A 78 -7.69 -5.46 -13.21
C ASN A 78 -6.89 -6.65 -12.67
N GLN A 79 -5.55 -6.62 -12.77
CA GLN A 79 -4.69 -7.66 -12.20
C GLN A 79 -4.74 -7.62 -10.67
N VAL A 80 -4.71 -6.43 -10.08
CA VAL A 80 -4.86 -6.27 -8.62
C VAL A 80 -6.22 -6.76 -8.15
N LEU A 81 -7.29 -6.40 -8.86
CA LEU A 81 -8.66 -6.78 -8.49
C LEU A 81 -8.97 -8.26 -8.71
N ASN A 82 -8.53 -8.86 -9.82
CA ASN A 82 -8.95 -10.22 -10.20
C ASN A 82 -7.89 -11.29 -9.92
N ILE A 83 -6.66 -10.92 -9.54
CA ILE A 83 -5.60 -11.89 -9.23
C ILE A 83 -5.14 -11.71 -7.79
N GLU A 84 -4.65 -10.52 -7.43
CA GLU A 84 -4.11 -10.33 -6.07
C GLU A 84 -5.21 -10.44 -5.01
N LEU A 85 -6.36 -9.77 -5.20
CA LEU A 85 -7.47 -9.84 -4.25
C LEU A 85 -8.07 -11.24 -4.14
N ASP A 86 -8.24 -11.95 -5.27
CA ASP A 86 -8.76 -13.31 -5.27
C ASP A 86 -7.83 -14.26 -4.52
N GLN A 87 -6.52 -14.16 -4.71
CA GLN A 87 -5.54 -14.93 -3.95
C GLN A 87 -5.60 -14.65 -2.45
N ILE A 88 -5.86 -13.40 -2.05
CA ILE A 88 -6.06 -13.02 -0.64
C ILE A 88 -7.35 -13.67 -0.10
N ILE A 89 -8.45 -13.62 -0.85
CA ILE A 89 -9.73 -14.21 -0.45
C ILE A 89 -9.60 -15.74 -0.32
N GLU A 90 -8.98 -16.41 -1.29
CA GLU A 90 -8.73 -17.86 -1.24
C GLU A 90 -7.87 -18.25 -0.04
N ALA A 91 -6.80 -17.50 0.22
CA ALA A 91 -5.93 -17.72 1.36
C ALA A 91 -6.67 -17.58 2.70
N ASN A 92 -7.62 -16.65 2.79
CA ASN A 92 -8.45 -16.47 3.97
C ASN A 92 -9.44 -17.63 4.16
N LYS A 93 -10.12 -18.05 3.08
CA LYS A 93 -11.01 -19.23 3.09
C LYS A 93 -10.28 -20.51 3.48
N PHE A 94 -9.03 -20.65 3.04
CA PHE A 94 -8.18 -21.79 3.41
C PHE A 94 -7.89 -21.84 4.91
N LEU A 95 -7.77 -20.68 5.58
CA LEU A 95 -7.53 -20.62 7.01
C LEU A 95 -8.81 -20.80 7.85
N ASP A 96 -9.90 -20.17 7.42
CA ASP A 96 -11.21 -20.29 8.04
C ASP A 96 -12.29 -20.14 6.97
N GLU A 97 -12.92 -21.25 6.62
CA GLU A 97 -13.96 -21.31 5.59
C GLU A 97 -15.17 -20.43 5.92
N LYS A 98 -15.44 -20.19 7.22
CA LYS A 98 -16.56 -19.35 7.67
C LYS A 98 -16.22 -17.87 7.65
N TRP A 99 -14.93 -17.53 7.59
CA TRP A 99 -14.49 -16.14 7.60
C TRP A 99 -14.56 -15.51 6.21
N ASN A 100 -15.60 -14.73 5.98
CA ASN A 100 -15.85 -14.02 4.71
C ASN A 100 -15.87 -12.49 4.91
N PRO A 101 -14.71 -11.86 5.13
CA PRO A 101 -14.66 -10.42 5.34
C PRO A 101 -14.89 -9.65 4.03
N LYS A 102 -15.46 -8.44 4.15
CA LYS A 102 -15.54 -7.49 3.03
C LYS A 102 -14.19 -6.79 2.88
N PHE A 103 -13.76 -6.56 1.64
CA PHE A 103 -12.54 -5.81 1.34
C PHE A 103 -12.86 -4.42 0.80
N LEU A 104 -12.09 -3.43 1.23
CA LEU A 104 -11.97 -2.12 0.59
C LEU A 104 -10.60 -2.06 -0.07
N VAL A 105 -10.58 -2.16 -1.40
CA VAL A 105 -9.35 -2.01 -2.19
C VAL A 105 -9.15 -0.55 -2.55
N ILE A 106 -7.96 -0.02 -2.23
CA ILE A 106 -7.54 1.34 -2.55
C ILE A 106 -6.25 1.22 -3.36
N ILE A 107 -6.30 1.60 -4.63
CA ILE A 107 -5.10 1.65 -5.48
C ILE A 107 -4.57 3.09 -5.44
N ALA A 108 -3.35 3.26 -4.94
CA ALA A 108 -2.66 4.53 -4.89
C ALA A 108 -1.73 4.67 -6.10
N GLN A 109 -1.99 5.67 -6.94
CA GLN A 109 -1.12 6.03 -8.06
C GLN A 109 -0.42 7.36 -7.74
N LYS A 110 0.84 7.30 -7.30
CA LYS A 110 1.62 8.49 -6.93
C LYS A 110 2.38 9.12 -8.09
N ASN A 111 2.67 8.33 -9.12
CA ASN A 111 3.39 8.75 -10.32
C ASN A 111 2.39 8.90 -11.48
N HIS A 112 1.77 10.08 -11.57
CA HIS A 112 0.81 10.42 -12.62
C HIS A 112 1.12 11.79 -13.25
N HIS A 113 0.63 12.04 -14.45
CA HIS A 113 0.83 13.32 -15.15
C HIS A 113 -0.19 14.41 -14.77
N THR A 114 -1.18 14.11 -13.93
CA THR A 114 -2.15 15.09 -13.43
C THR A 114 -1.45 16.12 -12.54
N LYS A 115 -1.60 17.41 -12.86
CA LYS A 115 -1.06 18.54 -12.10
C LYS A 115 -2.18 19.51 -11.78
N PHE A 116 -2.19 20.02 -10.55
CA PHE A 116 -3.16 21.02 -10.10
C PHE A 116 -2.44 22.33 -9.81
N PHE A 117 -3.04 23.45 -10.21
CA PHE A 117 -2.50 24.79 -10.04
C PHE A 117 -3.51 25.68 -9.33
N GLN A 118 -3.03 26.56 -8.45
CA GLN A 118 -3.85 27.61 -7.84
C GLN A 118 -3.93 28.80 -8.79
N GLN A 119 -5.13 29.28 -9.08
CA GLN A 119 -5.31 30.41 -9.99
C GLN A 119 -4.68 31.67 -9.38
N GLY A 120 -3.74 32.29 -10.09
CA GLY A 120 -3.06 33.51 -9.65
C GLY A 120 -1.95 33.31 -8.62
N PHE A 121 -1.64 32.07 -8.22
CA PHE A 121 -0.54 31.78 -7.28
C PHE A 121 0.43 30.77 -7.90
N PRO A 122 1.76 31.01 -7.81
CA PRO A 122 2.76 30.06 -8.28
C PRO A 122 2.96 28.86 -7.35
N ASP A 123 2.36 28.89 -6.16
CA ASP A 123 2.56 27.89 -5.11
C ASP A 123 1.68 26.65 -5.28
N ASN A 124 2.15 25.54 -4.70
CA ASN A 124 1.38 24.30 -4.61
C ASN A 124 0.22 24.43 -3.62
N PHE A 125 -0.79 23.57 -3.80
CA PHE A 125 -1.87 23.43 -2.83
C PHE A 125 -1.36 23.02 -1.44
N GLN A 126 -2.11 23.43 -0.41
CA GLN A 126 -1.82 23.04 0.97
C GLN A 126 -1.99 21.51 1.13
N PRO A 127 -1.14 20.84 1.93
CA PRO A 127 -1.29 19.42 2.25
C PRO A 127 -2.69 19.13 2.81
N GLY A 128 -3.29 18.03 2.36
CA GLY A 128 -4.67 17.65 2.74
C GLY A 128 -5.75 18.22 1.82
N THR A 129 -5.38 18.96 0.76
CA THR A 129 -6.34 19.33 -0.30
C THR A 129 -6.87 18.08 -0.98
N MET A 130 -8.21 17.92 -0.99
CA MET A 130 -8.89 16.82 -1.68
C MET A 130 -9.58 17.33 -2.93
N ILE A 131 -9.41 16.61 -4.04
CA ILE A 131 -10.09 16.89 -5.31
C ILE A 131 -10.79 15.60 -5.73
N ASP A 132 -12.12 15.58 -5.58
CA ASP A 132 -12.99 14.43 -5.80
C ASP A 132 -14.02 14.65 -6.91
N ASN A 133 -14.05 15.86 -7.48
CA ASN A 133 -15.04 16.31 -8.44
C ASN A 133 -14.39 16.69 -9.78
N LYS A 134 -15.11 16.49 -10.89
CA LYS A 134 -14.77 16.89 -12.28
C LYS A 134 -13.62 16.15 -12.98
N ILE A 135 -12.56 15.74 -12.29
CA ILE A 135 -11.41 15.00 -12.87
C ILE A 135 -11.40 13.59 -12.29
N GLN A 136 -12.38 12.79 -12.70
CA GLN A 136 -12.53 11.39 -12.29
C GLN A 136 -12.74 10.53 -13.54
N PHE A 137 -12.37 9.25 -13.45
CA PHE A 137 -12.79 8.29 -14.47
C PHE A 137 -14.33 8.29 -14.56
N PRO A 138 -14.91 8.26 -15.77
CA PRO A 138 -16.35 8.16 -15.93
C PRO A 138 -16.87 6.94 -15.18
N LYS A 139 -17.99 7.12 -14.46
CA LYS A 139 -18.69 5.97 -13.88
C LYS A 139 -19.21 5.12 -15.03
N ARG A 140 -18.76 3.86 -15.10
CA ARG A 140 -19.39 2.83 -15.95
C ARG A 140 -20.72 2.40 -15.35
#